data_AF-A0A829Y4E9-F1
#
_entry.id   AF-A0A829Y4E9-F1
#
_cell.length_a   1.000
_cell.length_b   1.000
_cell.length_c   1.000
_cell.angle_alpha   90.00
_cell.angle_beta   90.00
_cell.angle_gamma   90.00
#
_symmetry.space_group_name_H-M   'P 1'
#
loop_
_entity.id
_entity.type
_entity.pdbx_description
1 polymer ?
#
loop_
_entity_poly.entity_id
_entity_poly.type
_entity_poly.pdbx_seq_one_letter_code
_entity_poly.pdbx_strand_id
1 'polypeptide(L)'
;MARRIGILAIVALLLAPLQMTFASADDALDEYLTHIADSLPEKTAAALKQIDGTPRRLLAARSYLRAGDTLRSRWSWTADEIEKHARSSEYRALLAETEKVRARFESQNPGYTLYANTEARSLELQIVRFNTNTSVGRVAASLHKQALAEIGKSAYGSPDQADAVERFKSFLTRWRPPTAAPLAAPGISRHGQLRAIDFQIMRDGALVAPTETATVKRNWDAPGWTKKLQAAMADSNFRGPLQSPYEPWHYEYDP
;
A
#
# COMPACT_ATOMS: atom_id res chain seq x y z
N MET A 1 -63.16 -61.58 -24.04
CA MET A 1 -63.48 -60.15 -24.32
C MET A 1 -63.75 -59.45 -22.99
N ALA A 2 -63.31 -58.25 -22.63
CA ALA A 2 -62.26 -57.35 -23.08
C ALA A 2 -62.05 -56.41 -21.86
N ARG A 3 -60.82 -56.34 -21.33
CA ARG A 3 -60.44 -55.48 -20.20
C ARG A 3 -60.46 -54.01 -20.62
N ARG A 4 -61.16 -53.16 -19.88
CA ARG A 4 -61.00 -51.69 -19.96
C ARG A 4 -59.95 -51.29 -18.92
N ILE A 5 -58.78 -50.85 -19.38
CA ILE A 5 -57.75 -50.23 -18.55
C ILE A 5 -57.83 -48.73 -18.83
N GLY A 6 -58.07 -47.95 -17.79
CA GLY A 6 -58.09 -46.49 -17.84
C GLY A 6 -56.69 -45.91 -17.95
N ILE A 7 -56.55 -44.86 -18.76
CA ILE A 7 -55.36 -44.01 -18.83
C ILE A 7 -55.69 -42.74 -18.04
N LEU A 8 -55.11 -42.60 -16.85
CA LEU A 8 -55.04 -41.34 -16.10
C LEU A 8 -53.67 -40.73 -16.41
N ALA A 9 -53.66 -39.70 -17.25
CA ALA A 9 -52.47 -38.89 -17.51
C ALA A 9 -52.27 -37.91 -16.35
N ILE A 10 -51.24 -38.15 -15.53
CA ILE A 10 -50.77 -37.18 -14.53
C ILE A 10 -49.75 -36.28 -15.24
N VAL A 11 -50.16 -35.05 -15.55
CA VAL A 11 -49.26 -33.98 -15.96
C VAL A 11 -48.56 -33.46 -14.70
N ALA A 12 -47.34 -33.90 -14.46
CA ALA A 12 -46.47 -33.33 -13.44
C ALA A 12 -45.90 -32.00 -13.95
N LEU A 13 -46.46 -30.88 -13.49
CA LEU A 13 -45.88 -29.56 -13.67
C LEU A 13 -44.57 -29.49 -12.86
N LEU A 14 -43.43 -29.52 -13.53
CA LEU A 14 -42.12 -29.27 -12.94
C LEU A 14 -42.02 -27.78 -12.55
N LEU A 15 -42.37 -27.47 -11.30
CA LEU A 15 -41.97 -26.24 -10.63
C LEU A 15 -40.46 -26.32 -10.36
N ALA A 16 -39.65 -25.86 -11.33
CA ALA A 16 -38.26 -25.54 -11.04
C ALA A 16 -38.24 -24.35 -10.07
N PRO A 17 -37.65 -24.48 -8.86
CA PRO A 17 -37.44 -23.30 -8.03
C PRO A 17 -36.46 -22.40 -8.76
N LEU A 18 -36.89 -21.18 -9.12
CA LEU A 18 -35.98 -20.08 -9.42
C LEU A 18 -35.10 -19.92 -8.17
N GLN A 19 -33.87 -20.44 -8.21
CA GLN A 19 -32.86 -20.07 -7.25
C GLN A 19 -32.49 -18.63 -7.56
N MET A 20 -33.19 -17.67 -6.94
CA MET A 20 -32.67 -16.31 -6.80
C MET A 20 -31.41 -16.42 -5.94
N THR A 21 -30.25 -16.45 -6.58
CA THR A 21 -28.96 -16.20 -5.94
C THR A 21 -29.00 -14.77 -5.42
N PHE A 22 -29.27 -14.61 -4.12
CA PHE A 22 -28.99 -13.35 -3.46
C PHE A 22 -27.48 -13.14 -3.49
N ALA A 23 -27.03 -12.06 -4.12
CA ALA A 23 -25.65 -11.64 -4.04
C ALA A 23 -25.24 -11.56 -2.57
N SER A 24 -24.14 -12.21 -2.21
CA SER A 24 -23.63 -12.11 -0.85
C SER A 24 -23.17 -10.68 -0.58
N ALA A 25 -23.11 -10.29 0.70
CA ALA A 25 -22.56 -8.97 1.06
C ALA A 25 -21.09 -8.83 0.60
N ASP A 26 -20.37 -9.93 0.43
CA ASP A 26 -19.03 -9.95 -0.16
C ASP A 26 -19.07 -9.67 -1.68
N ASP A 27 -20.03 -10.22 -2.42
CA ASP A 27 -20.21 -9.91 -3.85
C ASP A 27 -20.52 -8.42 -4.05
N ALA A 28 -21.37 -7.86 -3.18
CA ALA A 28 -21.66 -6.43 -3.20
C ALA A 28 -20.42 -5.56 -2.91
N LEU A 29 -19.52 -6.00 -2.01
CA LEU A 29 -18.25 -5.31 -1.77
C LEU A 29 -17.31 -5.37 -2.98
N ASP A 30 -17.29 -6.48 -3.70
CA ASP A 30 -16.51 -6.62 -4.93
C ASP A 30 -17.06 -5.72 -6.06
N GLU A 31 -18.38 -5.52 -6.13
CA GLU A 31 -19.00 -4.54 -7.04
C GLU A 31 -18.61 -3.10 -6.68
N TYR A 32 -18.68 -2.71 -5.40
CA TYR A 32 -18.16 -1.41 -4.95
C TYR A 32 -16.67 -1.22 -5.27
N LEU A 33 -15.85 -2.27 -5.09
CA LEU A 33 -14.43 -2.22 -5.45
C LEU A 33 -14.22 -2.04 -6.96
N THR A 34 -15.08 -2.64 -7.79
CA THR A 34 -15.04 -2.47 -9.24
C THR A 34 -15.31 -1.01 -9.62
N HIS A 35 -16.39 -0.42 -9.11
CA HIS A 35 -16.68 1.01 -9.34
C HIS A 35 -15.59 1.93 -8.81
N ILE A 36 -14.96 1.59 -7.68
CA ILE A 36 -13.80 2.33 -7.19
C ILE A 36 -12.64 2.19 -8.19
N ALA A 37 -12.31 0.98 -8.64
CA ALA A 37 -11.24 0.73 -9.58
C ALA A 37 -11.42 1.49 -10.90
N ASP A 38 -12.64 1.57 -11.42
CA ASP A 38 -12.96 2.30 -12.65
C ASP A 38 -12.74 3.82 -12.52
N SER A 39 -12.78 4.35 -11.30
CA SER A 39 -12.47 5.76 -11.02
C SER A 39 -10.98 6.05 -10.78
N LEU A 40 -10.13 5.01 -10.69
CA LEU A 40 -8.71 5.15 -10.43
C LEU A 40 -7.90 5.25 -11.73
N PRO A 41 -6.70 5.84 -11.71
CA PRO A 41 -5.77 5.75 -12.83
C PRO A 41 -5.50 4.30 -13.24
N GLU A 42 -5.33 4.05 -14.53
CA GLU A 42 -5.20 2.71 -15.11
C GLU A 42 -4.17 1.82 -14.39
N LYS A 43 -2.94 2.33 -14.18
CA LYS A 43 -1.87 1.60 -13.45
C LYS A 43 -2.30 1.24 -12.02
N THR A 44 -3.06 2.10 -11.36
CA THR A 44 -3.57 1.86 -10.00
C THR A 44 -4.67 0.81 -9.99
N ALA A 45 -5.63 0.91 -10.92
CA ALA A 45 -6.67 -0.10 -11.07
C ALA A 45 -6.07 -1.49 -11.39
N ALA A 46 -5.05 -1.54 -12.25
CA ALA A 46 -4.32 -2.77 -12.57
C ALA A 46 -3.61 -3.36 -11.34
N ALA A 47 -2.94 -2.53 -10.52
CA ALA A 47 -2.32 -2.99 -9.27
C ALA A 47 -3.35 -3.51 -8.26
N LEU A 48 -4.49 -2.82 -8.13
CA LEU A 48 -5.58 -3.24 -7.22
C LEU A 48 -6.11 -4.64 -7.59
N LYS A 49 -6.20 -4.96 -8.88
CA LYS A 49 -6.62 -6.30 -9.36
C LYS A 49 -5.64 -7.42 -8.97
N GLN A 50 -4.35 -7.12 -8.85
CA GLN A 50 -3.31 -8.08 -8.45
C GLN A 50 -3.23 -8.32 -6.92
N ILE A 51 -3.98 -7.58 -6.12
CA ILE A 51 -4.01 -7.76 -4.67
C ILE A 51 -4.98 -8.89 -4.31
N ASP A 52 -4.54 -9.80 -3.43
CA ASP A 52 -5.26 -11.02 -3.11
C ASP A 52 -6.38 -10.78 -2.10
N GLY A 53 -7.61 -11.12 -2.51
CA GLY A 53 -8.81 -11.11 -1.69
C GLY A 53 -9.39 -9.73 -1.42
N THR A 54 -10.73 -9.67 -1.30
CA THR A 54 -11.52 -8.47 -1.02
C THR A 54 -10.99 -7.67 0.18
N PRO A 55 -10.61 -8.27 1.33
CA PRO A 55 -10.14 -7.48 2.47
C PRO A 55 -8.90 -6.63 2.16
N ARG A 56 -7.90 -7.19 1.47
CA ARG A 56 -6.67 -6.46 1.15
C ARG A 56 -6.90 -5.43 0.06
N ARG A 57 -7.75 -5.74 -0.92
CA ARG A 57 -8.18 -4.78 -1.94
C ARG A 57 -8.87 -3.57 -1.32
N LEU A 58 -9.77 -3.74 -0.35
CA LEU A 58 -10.38 -2.63 0.38
C LEU A 58 -9.35 -1.74 1.08
N LEU A 59 -8.35 -2.35 1.72
CA LEU A 59 -7.29 -1.60 2.42
C LEU A 59 -6.41 -0.79 1.44
N ALA A 60 -6.11 -1.36 0.27
CA ALA A 60 -5.37 -0.68 -0.78
C ALA A 60 -6.21 0.44 -1.43
N ALA A 61 -7.46 0.14 -1.82
CA ALA A 61 -8.41 1.09 -2.39
C ALA A 61 -8.61 2.31 -1.48
N ARG A 62 -8.79 2.08 -0.17
CA ARG A 62 -8.80 3.16 0.83
C ARG A 62 -7.57 4.06 0.71
N SER A 63 -6.39 3.48 0.60
CA SER A 63 -5.13 4.22 0.57
C SER A 63 -4.99 5.02 -0.74
N TYR A 64 -5.41 4.44 -1.87
CA TYR A 64 -5.45 5.13 -3.16
C TYR A 64 -6.43 6.33 -3.14
N LEU A 65 -7.64 6.12 -2.64
CA LEU A 65 -8.64 7.19 -2.49
C LEU A 65 -8.13 8.33 -1.58
N ARG A 66 -7.41 8.00 -0.50
CA ARG A 66 -6.82 9.00 0.39
C ARG A 66 -5.65 9.75 -0.24
N ALA A 67 -4.90 9.12 -1.14
CA ALA A 67 -3.82 9.79 -1.85
C ALA A 67 -4.36 10.83 -2.86
N GLY A 68 -5.55 10.57 -3.42
CA GLY A 68 -6.21 11.48 -4.36
C GLY A 68 -5.28 11.89 -5.50
N ASP A 69 -5.23 13.18 -5.80
CA ASP A 69 -4.43 13.73 -6.90
C ASP A 69 -2.92 13.51 -6.72
N THR A 70 -2.44 13.29 -5.49
CA THR A 70 -1.01 13.03 -5.24
C THR A 70 -0.57 11.62 -5.64
N LEU A 71 -1.52 10.72 -5.93
CA LEU A 71 -1.24 9.31 -6.20
C LEU A 71 -0.24 9.10 -7.34
N ARG A 72 -0.39 9.83 -8.45
CA ARG A 72 0.50 9.72 -9.62
C ARG A 72 1.95 10.07 -9.27
N SER A 73 2.13 11.14 -8.48
CA SER A 73 3.47 11.62 -8.07
C SER A 73 4.19 10.69 -7.09
N ARG A 74 3.47 9.73 -6.50
CA ARG A 74 4.01 8.76 -5.54
C ARG A 74 4.14 7.35 -6.11
N TRP A 75 3.66 7.15 -7.35
CA TRP A 75 3.50 5.84 -7.95
C TRP A 75 4.84 5.14 -8.16
N SER A 76 5.07 4.04 -7.45
CA SER A 76 6.29 3.25 -7.54
C SER A 76 6.52 2.70 -8.95
N TRP A 77 7.79 2.63 -9.34
CA TRP A 77 8.22 2.09 -10.62
C TRP A 77 8.06 0.57 -10.70
N THR A 78 7.83 0.08 -11.92
CA THR A 78 8.00 -1.34 -12.26
C THR A 78 9.49 -1.73 -12.30
N ALA A 79 9.79 -3.02 -12.33
CA ALA A 79 11.17 -3.50 -12.51
C ALA A 79 11.85 -2.90 -13.76
N ASP A 80 11.14 -2.82 -14.88
CA ASP A 80 11.66 -2.24 -16.13
C ASP A 80 11.93 -0.73 -16.01
N GLU A 81 11.07 0.00 -15.30
CA GLU A 81 11.26 1.43 -15.04
C GLU A 81 12.47 1.67 -14.13
N ILE A 82 12.70 0.80 -13.14
CA ILE A 82 13.89 0.81 -12.28
C ILE A 82 15.16 0.57 -13.09
N GLU A 83 15.17 -0.45 -13.96
CA GLU A 83 16.33 -0.76 -14.78
C GLU A 83 16.68 0.39 -15.74
N LYS A 84 15.66 1.04 -16.33
CA LYS A 84 15.85 2.24 -17.15
C LYS A 84 16.43 3.39 -16.32
N HIS A 85 15.88 3.64 -15.13
CA HIS A 85 16.37 4.69 -14.25
C HIS A 85 17.81 4.45 -13.79
N ALA A 86 18.20 3.21 -13.50
CA ALA A 86 19.56 2.85 -13.09
C ALA A 86 20.64 3.21 -14.14
N ARG A 87 20.25 3.43 -15.40
CA ARG A 87 21.14 3.86 -16.51
C ARG A 87 21.13 5.37 -16.74
N SER A 88 20.31 6.12 -16.01
CA SER A 88 20.10 7.55 -16.22
C SER A 88 21.22 8.42 -15.61
N SER A 89 21.30 9.69 -16.04
CA SER A 89 22.13 10.70 -15.36
C SER A 89 21.60 11.04 -13.98
N GLU A 90 20.29 11.02 -13.79
CA GLU A 90 19.64 11.29 -12.51
C GLU A 90 20.03 10.28 -11.43
N TYR A 91 20.06 8.98 -11.77
CA TYR A 91 20.53 7.95 -10.84
C TYR A 91 22.01 8.13 -10.48
N ARG A 92 22.86 8.48 -11.45
CA ARG A 92 24.27 8.81 -11.18
C ARG A 92 24.41 10.00 -10.24
N ALA A 93 23.57 11.03 -10.39
CA ALA A 93 23.54 12.18 -9.50
C ALA A 93 23.10 11.79 -8.08
N LEU A 94 22.07 10.96 -7.94
CA LEU A 94 21.62 10.42 -6.65
C LEU A 94 22.76 9.65 -5.94
N LEU A 95 23.48 8.80 -6.66
CA LEU A 95 24.60 8.04 -6.08
C LEU A 95 25.74 8.98 -5.63
N ALA A 96 26.09 9.97 -6.46
CA ALA A 96 27.11 10.95 -6.12
C ALA A 96 26.71 11.76 -4.88
N GLU A 97 25.46 12.17 -4.78
CA GLU A 97 24.97 12.92 -3.61
C GLU A 97 24.93 12.05 -2.35
N THR A 98 24.50 10.80 -2.47
CA THR A 98 24.53 9.82 -1.37
C THR A 98 25.96 9.63 -0.85
N GLU A 99 26.94 9.55 -1.74
CA GLU A 99 28.34 9.40 -1.37
C GLU A 99 28.92 10.67 -0.74
N LYS A 100 28.55 11.85 -1.23
CA LYS A 100 28.92 13.13 -0.60
C LYS A 100 28.43 13.21 0.85
N VAL A 101 27.18 12.82 1.10
CA VAL A 101 26.63 12.77 2.46
C VAL A 101 27.33 11.71 3.32
N ARG A 102 27.59 10.52 2.77
CA ARG A 102 28.35 9.45 3.44
C ARG A 102 29.72 9.96 3.89
N ALA A 103 30.52 10.49 2.97
CA ALA A 103 31.85 11.00 3.25
C ALA A 103 31.85 12.07 4.34
N ARG A 104 30.90 13.02 4.28
CA ARG A 104 30.72 14.04 5.32
C ARG A 104 30.39 13.41 6.68
N PHE A 105 29.43 12.49 6.73
CA PHE A 105 29.06 11.80 7.98
C PHE A 105 30.24 11.05 8.59
N GLU A 106 30.97 10.28 7.79
CA GLU A 106 32.06 9.42 8.26
C GLU A 106 33.26 10.25 8.74
N SER A 107 33.57 11.36 8.06
CA SER A 107 34.61 12.30 8.52
C SER A 107 34.31 12.91 9.89
N GLN A 108 33.03 13.10 10.23
CA GLN A 108 32.57 13.67 11.49
C GLN A 108 32.36 12.60 12.58
N ASN A 109 32.34 11.31 12.20
CA ASN A 109 32.02 10.20 13.09
C ASN A 109 32.97 9.00 12.85
N PRO A 110 34.26 9.12 13.21
CA PRO A 110 35.23 8.04 12.99
C PRO A 110 34.78 6.71 13.61
N GLY A 111 34.98 5.61 12.88
CA GLY A 111 34.58 4.25 13.29
C GLY A 111 33.12 3.91 12.99
N TYR A 112 32.37 4.80 12.33
CA TYR A 112 31.00 4.55 11.88
C TYR A 112 30.90 4.72 10.36
N THR A 113 29.98 3.98 9.75
CA THR A 113 29.68 4.02 8.32
C THR A 113 28.21 4.38 8.13
N LEU A 114 27.92 5.22 7.13
CA LEU A 114 26.56 5.57 6.76
C LEU A 114 26.06 4.65 5.65
N TYR A 115 25.22 3.68 5.96
CA TYR A 115 24.61 2.81 4.94
C TYR A 115 23.36 3.47 4.35
N ALA A 116 23.14 3.31 3.05
CA ALA A 116 21.94 3.76 2.35
C ALA A 116 21.58 2.69 1.33
N ASN A 117 20.31 2.27 1.32
CA ASN A 117 19.81 1.42 0.25
C ASN A 117 19.35 2.28 -0.92
N THR A 118 20.10 2.25 -2.02
CA THR A 118 19.81 3.01 -3.25
C THR A 118 19.08 2.16 -4.30
N GLU A 119 18.59 0.97 -3.93
CA GLU A 119 17.76 0.15 -4.80
C GLU A 119 16.28 0.48 -4.61
N ALA A 120 15.62 0.83 -5.72
CA ALA A 120 14.19 1.07 -5.72
C ALA A 120 13.41 -0.22 -5.39
N ARG A 121 12.36 -0.12 -4.59
CA ARG A 121 11.44 -1.24 -4.37
C ARG A 121 10.37 -1.27 -5.46
N SER A 122 10.45 -2.24 -6.37
CA SER A 122 9.49 -2.38 -7.47
C SER A 122 8.04 -2.54 -7.00
N LEU A 123 7.10 -2.11 -7.83
CA LEU A 123 5.66 -2.29 -7.61
C LEU A 123 5.29 -3.76 -7.41
N GLU A 124 5.87 -4.66 -8.20
CA GLU A 124 5.61 -6.10 -8.16
C GLU A 124 6.01 -6.68 -6.79
N LEU A 125 7.20 -6.32 -6.29
CA LEU A 125 7.65 -6.75 -4.97
C LEU A 125 6.78 -6.16 -3.85
N GLN A 126 6.28 -4.93 -4.00
CA GLN A 126 5.34 -4.35 -3.04
C GLN A 126 4.03 -5.13 -3.00
N ILE A 127 3.47 -5.53 -4.15
CA ILE A 127 2.25 -6.35 -4.24
C ILE A 127 2.46 -7.69 -3.53
N VAL A 128 3.56 -8.40 -3.84
CA VAL A 128 3.89 -9.69 -3.18
C VAL A 128 3.98 -9.54 -1.67
N ARG A 129 4.70 -8.53 -1.18
CA ARG A 129 4.83 -8.27 0.27
C ARG A 129 3.49 -7.90 0.92
N PHE A 130 2.65 -7.13 0.24
CA PHE A 130 1.35 -6.74 0.75
C PHE A 130 0.39 -7.94 0.87
N ASN A 131 0.39 -8.82 -0.13
CA ASN A 131 -0.42 -10.04 -0.13
C ASN A 131 0.03 -11.02 0.97
N THR A 132 1.33 -11.18 1.17
CA THR A 132 1.89 -12.19 2.10
C THR A 132 2.03 -11.71 3.55
N ASN A 133 1.99 -10.40 3.83
CA ASN A 133 2.20 -9.89 5.19
C ASN A 133 1.00 -10.15 6.12
N THR A 134 1.21 -10.92 7.19
CA THR A 134 0.18 -11.29 8.18
C THR A 134 -0.42 -10.08 8.89
N SER A 135 0.38 -9.07 9.23
CA SER A 135 -0.08 -7.87 9.92
C SER A 135 -0.94 -6.98 9.01
N VAL A 136 -0.60 -6.87 7.72
CA VAL A 136 -1.48 -6.27 6.70
C VAL A 136 -2.80 -7.03 6.64
N GLY A 137 -2.76 -8.36 6.58
CA GLY A 137 -3.95 -9.22 6.58
C GLY A 137 -4.89 -8.97 7.78
N ARG A 138 -4.33 -8.82 8.98
CA ARG A 138 -5.13 -8.50 10.20
C ARG A 138 -5.82 -7.15 10.11
N VAL A 139 -5.13 -6.12 9.64
CA VAL A 139 -5.73 -4.78 9.47
C VAL A 139 -6.79 -4.80 8.37
N ALA A 140 -6.53 -5.49 7.27
CA ALA A 140 -7.46 -5.69 6.16
C ALA A 140 -8.75 -6.40 6.59
N ALA A 141 -8.65 -7.46 7.39
CA ALA A 141 -9.81 -8.18 7.93
C ALA A 141 -10.68 -7.28 8.85
N SER A 142 -10.05 -6.41 9.64
CA SER A 142 -10.78 -5.45 10.48
C SER A 142 -11.56 -4.42 9.66
N LEU A 143 -10.96 -3.91 8.58
CA LEU A 143 -11.65 -3.03 7.64
C LEU A 143 -12.80 -3.75 6.94
N HIS A 144 -12.56 -4.97 6.44
CA HIS A 144 -13.56 -5.78 5.75
C HIS A 144 -14.81 -6.03 6.60
N LYS A 145 -14.64 -6.46 7.86
CA LYS A 145 -15.76 -6.62 8.80
C LYS A 145 -16.58 -5.33 8.97
N GLN A 146 -15.92 -4.18 9.04
CA GLN A 146 -16.59 -2.89 9.17
C GLN A 146 -17.24 -2.45 7.86
N ALA A 147 -16.65 -2.78 6.71
CA ALA A 147 -17.21 -2.50 5.40
C ALA A 147 -18.51 -3.29 5.17
N LEU A 148 -18.55 -4.58 5.51
CA LEU A 148 -19.76 -5.40 5.48
C LEU A 148 -20.88 -4.79 6.35
N ALA A 149 -20.54 -4.36 7.57
CA ALA A 149 -21.49 -3.70 8.46
C ALA A 149 -21.94 -2.32 7.94
N GLU A 150 -21.08 -1.60 7.23
CA GLU A 150 -21.40 -0.30 6.62
C GLU A 150 -22.43 -0.46 5.51
N ILE A 151 -22.17 -1.34 4.54
CA ILE A 151 -23.06 -1.53 3.38
C ILE A 151 -24.39 -2.21 3.76
N GLY A 152 -24.47 -2.85 4.93
CA GLY A 152 -25.71 -3.40 5.48
C GLY A 152 -26.65 -2.34 6.09
N LYS A 153 -26.24 -1.07 6.18
CA LYS A 153 -27.11 0.01 6.67
C LYS A 153 -28.16 0.37 5.64
N SER A 154 -29.36 0.76 6.10
CA SER A 154 -30.47 1.21 5.23
C SER A 154 -30.16 2.44 4.36
N ALA A 155 -29.08 3.17 4.67
CA ALA A 155 -28.59 4.29 3.86
C ALA A 155 -27.87 3.86 2.57
N TYR A 156 -27.58 2.56 2.40
CA TYR A 156 -27.00 1.99 1.19
C TYR A 156 -28.11 1.35 0.34
N GLY A 157 -28.18 1.77 -0.93
CA GLY A 157 -28.99 1.14 -1.96
C GLY A 157 -28.19 0.05 -2.70
N SER A 158 -28.33 0.01 -4.02
CA SER A 158 -27.50 -0.85 -4.88
C SER A 158 -26.09 -0.24 -5.11
N PRO A 159 -25.02 -1.04 -5.22
CA PRO A 159 -23.71 -0.59 -5.68
C PRO A 159 -23.72 0.05 -7.09
N ASP A 160 -24.73 -0.21 -7.92
CA ASP A 160 -24.90 0.49 -9.21
C ASP A 160 -25.26 1.97 -9.06
N GLN A 161 -25.69 2.40 -7.86
CA GLN A 161 -26.07 3.77 -7.59
C GLN A 161 -24.83 4.60 -7.23
N ALA A 162 -24.58 5.65 -8.01
CA ALA A 162 -23.44 6.55 -7.80
C ALA A 162 -23.36 7.11 -6.37
N ASP A 163 -24.51 7.48 -5.76
CA ASP A 163 -24.55 7.97 -4.39
C ASP A 163 -24.12 6.93 -3.35
N ALA A 164 -24.43 5.65 -3.57
CA ALA A 164 -24.01 4.56 -2.70
C ALA A 164 -22.49 4.34 -2.82
N VAL A 165 -21.95 4.39 -4.05
CA VAL A 165 -20.50 4.31 -4.31
C VAL A 165 -19.75 5.46 -3.63
N GLU A 166 -20.22 6.70 -3.78
CA GLU A 166 -19.59 7.86 -3.15
C GLU A 166 -19.68 7.83 -1.62
N ARG A 167 -20.79 7.33 -1.08
CA ARG A 167 -20.90 7.06 0.37
C ARG A 167 -19.88 6.04 0.82
N PHE A 168 -19.68 4.96 0.07
CA PHE A 168 -18.67 3.93 0.38
C PHE A 168 -17.24 4.45 0.28
N LYS A 169 -16.89 5.22 -0.77
CA LYS A 169 -15.59 5.91 -0.87
C LYS A 169 -15.35 6.82 0.34
N SER A 170 -16.39 7.54 0.76
CA SER A 170 -16.34 8.41 1.94
C SER A 170 -16.17 7.64 3.26
N PHE A 171 -16.72 6.43 3.37
CA PHE A 171 -16.46 5.53 4.50
C PHE A 171 -15.00 5.08 4.50
N LEU A 172 -14.48 4.57 3.38
CA LEU A 172 -13.11 4.07 3.27
C LEU A 172 -12.08 5.14 3.64
N THR A 173 -12.21 6.35 3.08
CA THR A 173 -11.26 7.46 3.32
C THR A 173 -11.24 7.91 4.79
N ARG A 174 -12.40 7.90 5.46
CA ARG A 174 -12.56 8.30 6.86
C ARG A 174 -12.21 7.20 7.86
N TRP A 175 -12.25 5.93 7.46
CA TRP A 175 -11.90 4.81 8.33
C TRP A 175 -10.48 4.99 8.89
N ARG A 176 -10.32 4.82 10.20
CA ARG A 176 -9.03 4.86 10.89
C ARG A 176 -8.78 3.49 11.52
N PRO A 177 -7.67 2.82 11.19
CA PRO A 177 -7.36 1.56 11.84
C PRO A 177 -7.00 1.81 13.30
N PRO A 178 -7.27 0.84 14.21
CA PRO A 178 -6.80 0.91 15.59
C PRO A 178 -5.27 0.88 15.68
N THR A 179 -4.60 0.25 14.70
CA THR A 179 -3.14 0.22 14.54
C THR A 179 -2.79 0.48 13.08
N ALA A 180 -1.79 1.32 12.82
CA ALA A 180 -1.36 1.59 11.45
C ALA A 180 -0.94 0.29 10.74
N ALA A 181 -1.30 0.14 9.46
CA ALA A 181 -0.79 -0.95 8.66
C ALA A 181 0.75 -0.80 8.54
N PRO A 182 1.52 -1.88 8.71
CA PRO A 182 2.98 -1.80 8.74
C PRO A 182 3.61 -1.56 7.36
N LEU A 183 2.81 -1.68 6.29
CA LEU A 183 3.22 -1.42 4.91
C LEU A 183 2.23 -0.47 4.26
N ALA A 184 2.75 0.47 3.46
CA ALA A 184 1.93 1.27 2.56
C ALA A 184 1.24 0.36 1.52
N ALA A 185 0.11 0.83 0.98
CA ALA A 185 -0.52 0.16 -0.16
C ALA A 185 0.46 0.14 -1.36
N PRO A 186 0.52 -0.96 -2.14
CA PRO A 186 1.45 -1.08 -3.24
C PRO A 186 1.35 0.10 -4.21
N GLY A 187 2.49 0.65 -4.61
CA GLY A 187 2.56 1.80 -5.49
C GLY A 187 2.59 3.14 -4.77
N ILE A 188 2.14 3.26 -3.50
CA ILE A 188 2.20 4.53 -2.76
C ILE A 188 3.48 4.59 -1.92
N SER A 189 4.65 4.66 -2.58
CA SER A 189 5.94 4.73 -1.89
C SER A 189 6.95 5.56 -2.67
N ARG A 190 7.47 6.62 -2.03
CA ARG A 190 8.57 7.46 -2.56
C ARG A 190 9.84 6.65 -2.81
N HIS A 191 10.08 5.61 -2.01
CA HIS A 191 11.17 4.64 -2.21
C HIS A 191 11.07 3.89 -3.54
N GLY A 192 9.86 3.72 -4.05
CA GLY A 192 9.64 3.08 -5.35
C GLY A 192 10.05 3.92 -6.55
N GLN A 193 10.42 5.19 -6.34
CA GLN A 193 10.94 6.10 -7.36
C GLN A 193 12.34 6.62 -7.01
N LEU A 194 12.99 6.07 -5.99
CA LEU A 194 14.24 6.62 -5.41
C LEU A 194 14.17 8.13 -5.11
N ARG A 195 12.95 8.62 -4.83
CA ARG A 195 12.70 9.99 -4.34
C ARG A 195 12.80 10.08 -2.83
N ALA A 196 13.03 8.96 -2.16
CA ALA A 196 13.41 8.92 -0.77
C ALA A 196 14.45 7.83 -0.56
N ILE A 197 15.34 8.07 0.42
CA ILE A 197 16.39 7.16 0.84
C ILE A 197 16.32 7.02 2.35
N ASP A 198 16.40 5.79 2.82
CA ASP A 198 16.54 5.48 4.24
C ASP A 198 18.03 5.24 4.54
N PHE A 199 18.56 6.01 5.49
CA PHE A 199 19.94 5.91 5.93
C PHE A 199 20.04 5.11 7.25
N GLN A 200 21.08 4.31 7.40
CA GLN A 200 21.32 3.50 8.59
C GLN A 200 22.75 3.70 9.08
N ILE A 201 22.96 3.60 10.39
CA ILE A 201 24.30 3.72 10.96
C ILE A 201 24.85 2.32 11.22
N MET A 202 26.06 2.09 10.72
CA MET A 202 26.82 0.87 10.94
C MET A 202 28.09 1.16 11.74
N ARG A 203 28.56 0.15 12.46
CA ARG A 203 29.87 0.12 13.11
C ARG A 203 30.41 -1.31 13.06
N ASP A 204 31.65 -1.48 12.62
CA ASP A 204 32.32 -2.78 12.55
C ASP A 204 31.49 -3.85 11.82
N GLY A 205 30.76 -3.45 10.76
CA GLY A 205 29.88 -4.33 9.98
C GLY A 205 28.50 -4.61 10.59
N ALA A 206 28.22 -4.12 11.81
CA ALA A 206 26.93 -4.30 12.49
C ALA A 206 26.05 -3.05 12.40
N LEU A 207 24.74 -3.23 12.24
CA LEU A 207 23.75 -2.15 12.34
C LEU A 207 23.60 -1.68 13.79
N VAL A 208 23.88 -0.41 14.05
CA VAL A 208 23.71 0.21 15.37
C VAL A 208 22.47 1.11 15.43
N ALA A 209 22.04 1.65 14.28
CA ALA A 209 20.80 2.41 14.15
C ALA A 209 19.98 1.91 12.94
N PRO A 210 19.09 0.92 13.13
CA PRO A 210 18.26 0.35 12.07
C PRO A 210 17.02 1.21 11.77
N THR A 211 16.32 0.90 10.68
CA THR A 211 15.05 1.53 10.24
C THR A 211 13.83 0.96 10.98
N GLU A 212 13.84 1.01 12.31
CA GLU A 212 12.76 0.46 13.15
C GLU A 212 12.11 1.53 14.05
N THR A 213 10.87 1.89 13.74
CA THR A 213 10.13 2.96 14.43
C THR A 213 9.99 2.72 15.94
N ALA A 214 9.82 1.45 16.35
CA ALA A 214 9.68 1.10 17.76
C ALA A 214 10.95 1.37 18.59
N THR A 215 12.11 1.48 17.94
CA THR A 215 13.40 1.63 18.62
C THR A 215 14.05 3.00 18.41
N VAL A 216 13.39 3.92 17.69
CA VAL A 216 13.88 5.27 17.36
C VAL A 216 14.49 6.00 18.55
N LYS A 217 13.75 6.13 19.67
CA LYS A 217 14.26 6.87 20.84
C LYS A 217 15.58 6.31 21.37
N ARG A 218 15.71 4.98 21.38
CA ARG A 218 16.88 4.26 21.94
C ARG A 218 18.04 4.21 20.95
N ASN A 219 17.75 3.89 19.69
CA ASN A 219 18.76 3.57 18.69
C ASN A 219 19.15 4.78 17.84
N TRP A 220 18.34 5.85 17.79
CA TRP A 220 18.59 7.06 16.98
C TRP A 220 18.76 8.31 17.83
N ASP A 221 17.77 8.63 18.65
CA ASP A 221 17.73 9.93 19.34
C ASP A 221 18.69 9.97 20.54
N ALA A 222 18.64 8.98 21.43
CA ALA A 222 19.49 8.95 22.63
C ALA A 222 21.00 8.94 22.33
N PRO A 223 21.50 8.22 21.31
CA PRO A 223 22.91 8.29 20.90
C PRO A 223 23.25 9.55 20.08
N GLY A 224 22.25 10.34 19.69
CA GLY A 224 22.42 11.57 18.93
C GLY A 224 22.57 11.39 17.41
N TRP A 225 22.29 10.20 16.87
CA TRP A 225 22.45 9.91 15.44
C TRP A 225 21.56 10.77 14.55
N THR A 226 20.34 11.07 14.99
CA THR A 226 19.42 11.96 14.27
C THR A 226 20.10 13.30 13.93
N LYS A 227 20.68 13.97 14.94
CA LYS A 227 21.34 15.27 14.78
C LYS A 227 22.61 15.17 13.92
N LYS A 228 23.38 14.10 14.10
CA LYS A 228 24.61 13.85 13.33
C LYS A 228 24.32 13.62 11.85
N LEU A 229 23.27 12.84 11.54
CA LEU A 229 22.82 12.65 10.17
C LEU A 229 22.34 13.96 9.56
N GLN A 230 21.50 14.73 10.27
CA GLN A 230 21.06 16.05 9.81
C GLN A 230 22.24 16.99 9.51
N ALA A 231 23.28 16.99 10.33
CA ALA A 231 24.49 17.79 10.11
C ALA A 231 25.28 17.35 8.86
N ALA A 232 25.27 16.06 8.53
CA ALA A 232 25.87 15.53 7.31
C ALA A 232 25.03 15.83 6.05
N MET A 233 23.72 16.01 6.21
CA MET A 233 22.80 16.37 5.14
C MET A 233 22.83 17.84 4.75
N ALA A 234 23.49 18.70 5.55
CA ALA A 234 23.60 20.11 5.22
C ALA A 234 24.24 20.30 3.83
N ASP A 235 23.66 21.23 3.05
CA ASP A 235 24.08 21.53 1.67
C ASP A 235 23.98 20.34 0.70
N SER A 236 23.12 19.38 1.01
CA SER A 236 22.79 18.27 0.11
C SER A 236 21.42 18.44 -0.55
N ASN A 237 21.18 17.64 -1.58
CA ASN A 237 19.87 17.54 -2.23
C ASN A 237 18.86 16.66 -1.46
N PHE A 238 19.18 16.29 -0.22
CA PHE A 238 18.29 15.52 0.65
C PHE A 238 17.53 16.41 1.65
N ARG A 239 16.23 16.20 1.76
CA ARG A 239 15.34 16.90 2.71
C ARG A 239 14.73 15.94 3.70
N GLY A 240 14.84 16.26 4.99
CA GLY A 240 14.32 15.42 6.06
C GLY A 240 14.84 15.85 7.43
N PRO A 241 14.67 15.00 8.45
CA PRO A 241 14.03 13.68 8.40
C PRO A 241 12.50 13.78 8.30
N LEU A 242 11.84 12.67 7.95
CA LEU A 242 10.37 12.57 7.97
C LEU A 242 9.81 12.75 9.39
N GLN A 243 8.81 13.62 9.54
CA GLN A 243 8.24 13.99 10.84
C GLN A 243 6.98 13.21 11.22
N SER A 244 6.23 12.69 10.24
CA SER A 244 4.97 11.99 10.48
C SER A 244 4.70 10.90 9.42
N PRO A 245 4.88 9.61 9.75
CA PRO A 245 5.45 9.11 11.01
C PRO A 245 6.90 9.60 11.22
N TYR A 246 7.34 9.71 12.47
CA TYR A 246 8.70 10.17 12.76
C TYR A 246 9.70 9.06 12.39
N GLU A 247 10.54 9.35 11.40
CA GLU A 247 11.55 8.43 10.84
C GLU A 247 12.86 9.21 10.64
N PRO A 248 13.77 9.23 11.63
CA PRO A 248 15.00 10.05 11.60
C PRO A 248 16.00 9.67 10.49
N TRP A 249 15.81 8.50 9.88
CA TRP A 249 16.59 7.98 8.75
C TRP A 249 16.06 8.39 7.38
N HIS A 250 14.81 8.85 7.28
CA HIS A 250 14.10 9.00 6.00
C HIS A 250 14.28 10.39 5.43
N TYR A 251 14.91 10.50 4.25
CA TYR A 251 15.11 11.76 3.55
C TYR A 251 14.57 11.67 2.13
N GLU A 252 13.83 12.69 1.69
CA GLU A 252 13.43 12.86 0.30
C GLU A 252 14.59 13.43 -0.53
N TYR A 253 14.80 12.92 -1.74
CA TYR A 253 15.80 13.41 -2.69
C TYR A 253 15.16 14.35 -3.72
N ASP A 254 15.70 15.56 -3.85
CA ASP A 254 15.29 16.56 -4.83
C ASP A 254 16.48 16.93 -5.74
N PRO A 255 16.62 16.30 -6.93
CA PRO A 255 17.78 16.45 -7.79
C PRO A 255 18.04 17.87 -8.29
#